data_AF-A0A1C6JM65-F1
#
_entry.id   AF-A0A1C6JM65-F1
#
_cell.length_a   1.000
_cell.length_b   1.000
_cell.length_c   1.000
_cell.angle_alpha   90.00
_cell.angle_beta   90.00
_cell.angle_gamma   90.00
#
_symmetry.space_group_name_H-M   'P 1'
#
loop_
_entity.id
_entity.type
_entity.pdbx_description
1 polymer ?
#
loop_
_entity_poly.entity_id
_entity_poly.type
_entity_poly.pdbx_seq_one_letter_code
_entity_poly.pdbx_strand_id
1 'polypeptide(L)'
;MIIKGASVFCEDGTFQVKDVFVEDHKIVATEAEVSDKTVVDANGYKLIPGLVDVHSHGACGHDFCDCDVEGVKEILRFEKAHGITSYCPTSMTLSKEMLVDIFATAKEADGIADGARVIGINMEGPFIAPEKKGAQNGAYIQAPSAETFRACQQASGGLIKLVTLAPEMEGSVEFIKELKDEVHISVGHTTADYDTAKAAFEAGADHVTHLYNAMPPLNHRAPGVIGAAADNDHVYAELISDGLHIHGSAIRAAFRMFGPERIVLISDSMMACGMENGEYELGGQKVFMKDRKATLADGTIAGSATCLYDCMKIAMSFDIPEADAIFSATRNPAKSIGVYDRVGSISVGKEADMLLVDDEYHLKQVF
;
A
#
# COMPACT_ATOMS: atom_id res chain seq x y z
N MET A 1 -13.49 23.92 9.10
CA MET A 1 -14.47 23.13 9.89
C MET A 1 -13.94 22.72 11.26
N ILE A 2 -14.85 22.32 12.15
CA ILE A 2 -14.57 21.88 13.54
C ILE A 2 -15.24 20.52 13.77
N ILE A 3 -14.47 19.51 14.16
CA ILE A 3 -14.96 18.19 14.57
C ILE A 3 -15.00 18.16 16.09
N LYS A 4 -16.18 18.04 16.70
CA LYS A 4 -16.36 18.18 18.16
C LYS A 4 -16.58 16.85 18.87
N GLY A 5 -15.87 16.65 19.98
CA GLY A 5 -16.12 15.55 20.92
C GLY A 5 -15.77 14.15 20.42
N ALA A 6 -14.96 14.03 19.36
CA ALA A 6 -14.53 12.73 18.84
C ALA A 6 -13.56 12.04 19.80
N SER A 7 -13.63 10.71 19.87
CA SER A 7 -12.56 9.89 20.43
C SER A 7 -11.42 9.78 19.41
N VAL A 8 -10.42 10.64 19.50
CA VAL A 8 -9.35 10.78 18.49
C VAL A 8 -8.22 9.79 18.75
N PHE A 9 -7.82 9.05 17.73
CA PHE A 9 -6.65 8.16 17.76
C PHE A 9 -5.35 8.96 17.75
N CYS A 10 -4.53 8.79 18.78
CA CYS A 10 -3.30 9.52 19.00
C CYS A 10 -2.06 8.74 18.55
N GLU A 11 -0.93 9.44 18.33
CA GLU A 11 0.33 8.83 17.87
C GLU A 11 0.95 7.84 18.87
N ASP A 12 0.50 7.84 20.12
CA ASP A 12 0.87 6.87 21.16
C ASP A 12 -0.01 5.60 21.15
N GLY A 13 -0.96 5.50 20.22
CA GLY A 13 -1.86 4.36 20.06
C GLY A 13 -3.08 4.40 20.99
N THR A 14 -3.27 5.49 21.73
CA THR A 14 -4.43 5.66 22.61
C THR A 14 -5.53 6.48 21.94
N PHE A 15 -6.74 6.38 22.47
CA PHE A 15 -7.87 7.23 22.09
C PHE A 15 -8.10 8.32 23.15
N GLN A 16 -8.24 9.57 22.71
CA GLN A 16 -8.49 10.72 23.59
C GLN A 16 -9.65 11.55 23.06
N VAL A 17 -10.61 11.88 23.95
CA VAL A 17 -11.74 12.73 23.59
C VAL A 17 -11.27 14.17 23.47
N LYS A 18 -11.31 14.71 22.25
CA LYS A 18 -10.93 16.11 21.96
C LYS A 18 -11.59 16.61 20.67
N ASP A 19 -11.56 17.92 20.51
CA ASP A 19 -11.97 18.56 19.26
C ASP A 19 -10.79 18.57 18.27
N VAL A 20 -11.10 18.52 16.98
CA VAL A 20 -10.12 18.65 15.88
C VAL A 20 -10.53 19.83 14.99
N PHE A 21 -9.55 20.67 14.67
CA PHE A 21 -9.73 21.91 13.92
C PHE A 21 -9.10 21.76 12.55
N VAL A 22 -9.84 22.13 11.49
CA VAL A 22 -9.39 21.99 10.11
C VAL A 22 -9.56 23.31 9.36
N GLU A 23 -8.47 23.78 8.76
CA GLU A 23 -8.41 24.95 7.88
C GLU A 23 -7.65 24.58 6.60
N ASP A 24 -8.21 24.91 5.42
CA ASP A 24 -7.59 24.64 4.11
C ASP A 24 -7.03 23.20 3.97
N HIS A 25 -7.84 22.22 4.37
CA HIS A 25 -7.49 20.78 4.40
C HIS A 25 -6.33 20.40 5.33
N LYS A 26 -5.93 21.25 6.27
CA LYS A 26 -4.90 20.95 7.28
C LYS A 26 -5.44 20.97 8.69
N ILE A 27 -4.88 20.11 9.52
CA ILE A 27 -5.15 20.10 10.96
C ILE A 27 -4.43 21.30 11.60
N VAL A 28 -5.18 22.18 12.26
CA VAL A 28 -4.64 23.36 12.96
C VAL A 28 -4.75 23.21 14.48
N ALA A 29 -3.97 24.01 15.22
CA ALA A 29 -3.84 23.83 16.67
C ALA A 29 -5.08 24.31 17.44
N THR A 30 -5.77 25.33 16.94
CA THR A 30 -6.82 26.02 17.68
C THR A 30 -8.03 26.40 16.83
N GLU A 31 -9.19 26.51 17.47
CA GLU A 31 -10.43 27.00 16.84
C GLU A 31 -10.27 28.41 16.24
N ALA A 32 -9.39 29.23 16.79
CA ALA A 32 -9.17 30.61 16.34
C ALA A 32 -8.58 30.69 14.92
N GLU A 33 -7.89 29.65 14.48
CA GLU A 33 -7.29 29.55 13.14
C GLU A 33 -8.29 29.13 12.06
N VAL A 34 -9.44 28.57 12.47
CA VAL A 34 -10.45 28.05 11.54
C VAL A 34 -11.36 29.17 11.04
N SER A 35 -11.41 29.42 9.74
CA SER A 35 -12.35 30.37 9.12
C SER A 35 -13.73 29.76 8.90
N ASP A 36 -13.80 28.51 8.43
CA ASP A 36 -15.04 27.75 8.25
C ASP A 36 -15.53 27.14 9.58
N LYS A 37 -16.56 27.75 10.16
CA LYS A 37 -17.16 27.35 11.44
C LYS A 37 -18.19 26.23 11.33
N THR A 38 -18.24 25.49 10.22
CA THR A 38 -19.05 24.27 10.12
C THR A 38 -18.65 23.28 11.22
N VAL A 39 -19.64 22.83 11.99
CA VAL A 39 -19.44 21.89 13.10
C VAL A 39 -19.93 20.50 12.71
N VAL A 40 -19.06 19.51 12.89
CA VAL A 40 -19.40 18.09 12.83
C VAL A 40 -19.47 17.56 14.27
N ASP A 41 -20.65 17.10 14.68
CA ASP A 41 -20.83 16.44 15.98
C ASP A 41 -20.32 15.01 15.90
N ALA A 42 -19.19 14.75 16.56
CA ALA A 42 -18.51 13.46 16.59
C ALA A 42 -18.57 12.79 17.97
N ASN A 43 -19.46 13.24 18.86
CA ASN A 43 -19.65 12.61 20.15
C ASN A 43 -20.08 11.14 19.99
N GLY A 44 -19.40 10.24 20.70
CA GLY A 44 -19.66 8.79 20.63
C GLY A 44 -19.09 8.10 19.38
N TYR A 45 -18.32 8.80 18.56
CA TYR A 45 -17.59 8.23 17.43
C TYR A 45 -16.08 8.27 17.66
N LYS A 46 -15.37 7.39 16.96
CA LYS A 46 -13.91 7.39 16.87
C LYS A 46 -13.46 8.18 15.64
N LEU A 47 -12.36 8.90 15.77
CA LEU A 47 -11.68 9.56 14.66
C LEU A 47 -10.29 8.94 14.49
N ILE A 48 -10.07 8.26 13.36
CA ILE A 48 -8.79 7.62 13.02
C ILE A 48 -8.16 8.33 11.81
N PRO A 49 -6.84 8.22 11.59
CA PRO A 49 -6.22 8.77 10.39
C PRO A 49 -6.78 8.12 9.13
N GLY A 50 -6.83 8.86 8.03
CA GLY A 50 -7.10 8.31 6.70
C GLY A 50 -6.09 7.22 6.34
N LEU A 51 -6.57 6.14 5.71
CA LEU A 51 -5.74 4.99 5.39
C LEU A 51 -4.82 5.32 4.22
N VAL A 52 -3.65 4.68 4.23
CA VAL A 52 -2.58 4.88 3.25
C VAL A 52 -2.29 3.53 2.58
N ASP A 53 -2.73 3.35 1.35
CA ASP A 53 -2.48 2.14 0.58
C ASP A 53 -1.31 2.34 -0.38
N VAL A 54 -0.21 1.65 -0.10
CA VAL A 54 1.04 1.78 -0.87
C VAL A 54 1.18 0.72 -1.97
N HIS A 55 0.26 -0.25 -2.04
CA HIS A 55 0.30 -1.32 -3.02
C HIS A 55 -1.12 -1.75 -3.39
N SER A 56 -1.58 -1.24 -4.52
CA SER A 56 -2.87 -1.54 -5.16
C SER A 56 -2.78 -1.27 -6.67
N HIS A 57 -3.26 -2.21 -7.48
CA HIS A 57 -3.26 -2.14 -8.94
C HIS A 57 -4.53 -1.47 -9.48
N GLY A 58 -5.68 -1.73 -8.88
CA GLY A 58 -6.95 -1.23 -9.39
C GLY A 58 -8.17 -1.56 -8.56
N ALA A 59 -9.31 -1.01 -8.98
CA ALA A 59 -10.63 -1.18 -8.39
C ALA A 59 -11.73 -0.78 -9.39
N CYS A 60 -12.97 -1.17 -9.12
CA CYS A 60 -14.16 -0.77 -9.89
C CYS A 60 -14.11 -1.03 -11.40
N GLY A 61 -13.44 -2.11 -11.80
CA GLY A 61 -13.28 -2.47 -13.21
C GLY A 61 -12.20 -1.69 -13.97
N HIS A 62 -11.36 -0.95 -13.25
CA HIS A 62 -10.23 -0.20 -13.80
C HIS A 62 -8.92 -0.65 -13.15
N ASP A 63 -7.83 -0.61 -13.93
CA ASP A 63 -6.47 -0.88 -13.49
C ASP A 63 -5.57 0.31 -13.84
N PHE A 64 -4.57 0.61 -13.00
CA PHE A 64 -3.61 1.66 -13.30
C PHE A 64 -2.89 1.44 -14.64
N CYS A 65 -2.65 0.18 -15.00
CA CYS A 65 -1.98 -0.20 -16.24
C CYS A 65 -2.85 -0.06 -17.50
N ASP A 66 -4.13 0.31 -17.36
CA ASP A 66 -5.00 0.61 -18.50
C ASP A 66 -4.57 1.88 -19.26
N CYS A 67 -3.69 2.68 -18.66
CA CYS A 67 -3.25 3.98 -19.18
C CYS A 67 -4.44 4.94 -19.45
N ASP A 68 -5.48 4.84 -18.61
CA ASP A 68 -6.71 5.65 -18.69
C ASP A 68 -6.86 6.55 -17.46
N VAL A 69 -6.70 7.86 -17.66
CA VAL A 69 -6.82 8.88 -16.61
C VAL A 69 -8.20 8.88 -15.95
N GLU A 70 -9.28 8.63 -16.68
CA GLU A 70 -10.62 8.59 -16.09
C GLU A 70 -10.81 7.30 -15.27
N GLY A 71 -10.26 6.18 -15.73
CA GLY A 71 -10.19 4.95 -14.94
C GLY A 71 -9.44 5.13 -13.62
N VAL A 72 -8.29 5.82 -13.64
CA VAL A 72 -7.57 6.15 -12.40
C VAL A 72 -8.42 7.03 -11.47
N LYS A 73 -9.19 7.99 -12.00
CA LYS A 73 -10.11 8.80 -11.18
C LYS A 73 -11.22 7.97 -10.55
N GLU A 74 -11.76 6.97 -11.24
CA GLU A 74 -12.74 6.04 -10.65
C GLU A 74 -12.13 5.21 -9.51
N ILE A 75 -10.89 4.76 -9.66
CA ILE A 75 -10.13 4.11 -8.57
C ILE A 75 -10.01 5.07 -7.38
N LEU A 76 -9.55 6.31 -7.60
CA LEU A 76 -9.39 7.28 -6.52
C LEU A 76 -10.69 7.59 -5.77
N ARG A 77 -11.84 7.66 -6.47
CA ARG A 77 -13.16 7.83 -5.82
C ARG A 77 -13.53 6.61 -4.98
N PHE A 78 -13.28 5.41 -5.50
CA PHE A 78 -13.50 4.17 -4.74
C PHE A 78 -12.66 4.15 -3.47
N GLU A 79 -11.36 4.42 -3.57
CA GLU A 79 -10.44 4.46 -2.44
C GLU A 79 -10.93 5.43 -1.36
N LYS A 80 -11.24 6.69 -1.75
CA LYS A 80 -11.77 7.70 -0.81
C LYS A 80 -13.06 7.23 -0.17
N ALA A 81 -14.00 6.69 -0.94
CA ALA A 81 -15.28 6.22 -0.42
C ALA A 81 -15.14 5.08 0.60
N HIS A 82 -14.05 4.32 0.56
CA HIS A 82 -13.74 3.23 1.49
C HIS A 82 -12.76 3.63 2.61
N GLY A 83 -12.42 4.92 2.72
CA GLY A 83 -11.57 5.46 3.80
C GLY A 83 -10.08 5.43 3.51
N ILE A 84 -9.66 5.06 2.31
CA ILE A 84 -8.28 5.22 1.84
C ILE A 84 -8.16 6.64 1.28
N THR A 85 -7.42 7.51 1.97
CA THR A 85 -7.30 8.92 1.56
C THR A 85 -6.01 9.19 0.80
N SER A 86 -5.02 8.31 0.97
CA SER A 86 -3.70 8.39 0.35
C SER A 86 -3.41 7.07 -0.35
N TYR A 87 -3.09 7.15 -1.64
CA TYR A 87 -3.01 6.00 -2.53
C TYR A 87 -1.74 6.01 -3.38
N CYS A 88 -1.12 4.85 -3.57
CA CYS A 88 -0.05 4.62 -4.54
C CYS A 88 -0.52 3.63 -5.62
N PRO A 89 -0.92 4.10 -6.81
CA PRO A 89 -1.20 3.22 -7.93
C PRO A 89 0.04 2.36 -8.25
N THR A 90 -0.20 1.07 -8.50
CA THR A 90 0.87 0.07 -8.64
C THR A 90 0.90 -0.51 -10.06
N SER A 91 2.06 -0.47 -10.71
CA SER A 91 2.21 -1.06 -12.04
C SER A 91 2.26 -2.59 -11.99
N MET A 92 2.02 -3.20 -13.14
CA MET A 92 2.42 -4.55 -13.46
C MET A 92 3.72 -4.56 -14.28
N THR A 93 4.30 -5.73 -14.48
CA THR A 93 5.46 -5.98 -15.33
C THR A 93 5.10 -5.73 -16.81
N LEU A 94 5.57 -4.61 -17.34
CA LEU A 94 5.30 -4.12 -18.70
C LEU A 94 6.59 -3.60 -19.36
N SER A 95 6.52 -3.27 -20.65
CA SER A 95 7.66 -2.66 -21.34
C SER A 95 7.97 -1.27 -20.81
N LYS A 96 9.21 -0.80 -20.99
CA LYS A 96 9.65 0.55 -20.59
C LYS A 96 8.74 1.64 -21.17
N GLU A 97 8.35 1.51 -22.44
CA GLU A 97 7.51 2.47 -23.14
C GLU A 97 6.12 2.54 -22.51
N MET A 98 5.51 1.39 -22.23
CA MET A 98 4.19 1.33 -21.58
C MET A 98 4.25 1.92 -20.17
N LEU A 99 5.28 1.60 -19.38
CA LEU A 99 5.44 2.12 -18.02
C LEU A 99 5.60 3.64 -17.99
N VAL A 100 6.34 4.21 -18.93
CA VAL A 100 6.49 5.66 -19.07
C VAL A 100 5.13 6.33 -19.32
N ASP A 101 4.32 5.77 -20.21
CA ASP A 101 2.99 6.31 -20.53
C ASP A 101 2.02 6.17 -19.34
N ILE A 102 1.97 4.98 -18.72
CA ILE A 102 1.12 4.71 -17.56
C ILE A 102 1.44 5.64 -16.39
N PHE A 103 2.72 5.81 -16.05
CA PHE A 103 3.12 6.62 -14.91
C PHE A 103 2.82 8.12 -15.07
N ALA A 104 2.72 8.62 -16.29
CA ALA A 104 2.27 9.99 -16.54
C ALA A 104 0.80 10.21 -16.11
N THR A 105 -0.05 9.18 -16.22
CA THR A 105 -1.48 9.28 -15.90
C THR A 105 -1.77 9.56 -14.42
N ALA A 106 -0.91 9.07 -13.51
CA ALA A 106 -1.10 9.22 -12.06
C ALA A 106 -1.17 10.70 -11.64
N LYS A 107 -0.31 11.53 -12.23
CA LYS A 107 -0.29 12.98 -11.96
C LYS A 107 -1.49 13.70 -12.56
N GLU A 108 -1.97 13.25 -13.71
CA GLU A 108 -3.12 13.86 -14.40
C GLU A 108 -4.46 13.53 -13.73
N ALA A 109 -4.55 12.37 -13.07
CA ALA A 109 -5.74 11.93 -12.36
C ALA A 109 -5.89 12.53 -10.94
N ASP A 110 -4.78 12.91 -10.30
CA ASP A 110 -4.78 13.42 -8.92
C ASP A 110 -5.52 14.75 -8.76
N GLY A 111 -5.95 15.05 -7.53
CA GLY A 111 -6.53 16.34 -7.16
C GLY A 111 -8.03 16.48 -7.43
N ILE A 112 -8.72 15.40 -7.79
CA ILE A 112 -10.19 15.39 -7.81
C ILE A 112 -10.75 15.55 -6.39
N ALA A 113 -11.87 16.28 -6.26
CA ALA A 113 -12.39 16.69 -4.95
C ALA A 113 -12.94 15.53 -4.11
N ASP A 114 -13.48 14.51 -4.79
CA ASP A 114 -14.14 13.33 -4.21
C ASP A 114 -13.26 12.06 -4.26
N GLY A 115 -11.98 12.20 -4.59
CA GLY A 115 -11.04 11.08 -4.68
C GLY A 115 -9.91 11.14 -3.66
N ALA A 116 -9.24 10.00 -3.50
CA ALA A 116 -8.01 9.87 -2.74
C ALA A 116 -6.90 10.67 -3.41
N ARG A 117 -5.85 10.98 -2.66
CA ARG A 117 -4.66 11.65 -3.18
C ARG A 117 -3.65 10.63 -3.68
N VAL A 118 -3.07 10.89 -4.84
CA VAL A 118 -1.89 10.15 -5.31
C VAL A 118 -0.68 10.68 -4.55
N ILE A 119 -0.22 9.92 -3.56
CA ILE A 119 0.91 10.31 -2.71
C ILE A 119 2.24 9.67 -3.14
N GLY A 120 2.19 8.76 -4.11
CA GLY A 120 3.34 8.07 -4.69
C GLY A 120 2.91 7.10 -5.77
N ILE A 121 3.85 6.38 -6.35
CA ILE A 121 3.65 5.23 -7.25
C ILE A 121 4.48 4.08 -6.72
N ASN A 122 3.92 2.87 -6.76
CA ASN A 122 4.66 1.64 -6.54
C ASN A 122 4.95 0.96 -7.90
N MET A 123 6.22 0.86 -8.23
CA MET A 123 6.67 0.20 -9.46
C MET A 123 6.90 -1.28 -9.16
N GLU A 124 5.85 -2.09 -9.26
CA GLU A 124 5.96 -3.54 -9.12
C GLU A 124 6.34 -4.18 -10.47
N GLY A 125 7.57 -4.71 -10.54
CA GLY A 125 8.16 -5.12 -11.80
C GLY A 125 8.74 -3.94 -12.61
N PRO A 126 9.42 -4.21 -13.73
CA PRO A 126 9.60 -5.51 -14.39
C PRO A 126 10.84 -6.30 -13.91
N PHE A 127 11.50 -5.86 -12.83
CA PHE A 127 12.79 -6.36 -12.36
C PHE A 127 12.69 -7.59 -11.44
N ILE A 128 11.80 -8.51 -11.78
CA ILE A 128 11.40 -9.65 -10.93
C ILE A 128 11.92 -11.00 -11.46
N ALA A 129 11.85 -12.06 -10.65
CA ALA A 129 12.29 -13.38 -11.07
C ALA A 129 11.23 -14.09 -11.94
N PRO A 130 11.59 -14.61 -13.12
CA PRO A 130 10.67 -15.36 -13.98
C PRO A 130 9.94 -16.52 -13.29
N GLU A 131 10.63 -17.21 -12.38
CA GLU A 131 10.13 -18.37 -11.63
C GLU A 131 9.04 -18.00 -10.62
N LYS A 132 8.98 -16.72 -10.24
CA LYS A 132 8.06 -16.18 -9.23
C LYS A 132 7.17 -15.07 -9.76
N LYS A 133 6.98 -15.01 -11.08
CA LYS A 133 6.15 -14.01 -11.74
C LYS A 133 4.70 -13.94 -11.24
N GLY A 134 4.08 -15.06 -10.82
CA GLY A 134 2.66 -15.05 -10.46
C GLY A 134 1.77 -14.50 -11.59
N ALA A 135 1.01 -13.44 -11.29
CA ALA A 135 0.15 -12.73 -12.25
C ALA A 135 0.91 -11.75 -13.19
N GLN A 136 2.21 -11.57 -13.00
CA GLN A 136 3.04 -10.67 -13.80
C GLN A 136 3.26 -11.19 -15.23
N ASN A 137 3.34 -10.29 -16.21
CA ASN A 137 3.54 -10.66 -17.61
C ASN A 137 5.01 -11.04 -17.88
N GLY A 138 5.27 -12.34 -17.95
CA GLY A 138 6.61 -12.89 -18.16
C GLY A 138 7.34 -12.43 -19.44
N ALA A 139 6.63 -11.90 -20.43
CA ALA A 139 7.24 -11.40 -21.67
C ALA A 139 8.03 -10.10 -21.49
N TYR A 140 7.76 -9.35 -20.41
CA TYR A 140 8.39 -8.07 -20.14
C TYR A 140 9.36 -8.10 -18.95
N ILE A 141 9.58 -9.27 -18.33
CA ILE A 141 10.57 -9.42 -17.27
C ILE A 141 11.95 -9.11 -17.83
N GLN A 142 12.69 -8.25 -17.13
CA GLN A 142 14.02 -7.80 -17.54
C GLN A 142 14.92 -7.57 -16.32
N ALA A 143 16.23 -7.48 -16.56
CA ALA A 143 17.18 -7.12 -15.52
C ALA A 143 16.92 -5.68 -15.00
N PRO A 144 17.21 -5.40 -13.71
CA PRO A 144 17.19 -4.06 -13.14
C PRO A 144 17.93 -3.04 -13.99
N SER A 145 17.30 -1.88 -14.20
CA SER A 145 17.84 -0.83 -15.06
C SER A 145 17.56 0.55 -14.46
N ALA A 146 18.62 1.21 -13.97
CA ALA A 146 18.52 2.57 -13.43
C ALA A 146 18.08 3.58 -14.49
N GLU A 147 18.44 3.36 -15.76
CA GLU A 147 17.95 4.16 -16.88
C GLU A 147 16.43 4.04 -17.05
N THR A 148 15.90 2.81 -17.00
CA THR A 148 14.45 2.57 -17.09
C THR A 148 13.72 3.20 -15.91
N PHE A 149 14.22 2.99 -14.69
CA PHE A 149 13.66 3.62 -13.49
C PHE A 149 13.65 5.15 -13.61
N ARG A 150 14.77 5.79 -13.96
CA ARG A 150 14.83 7.26 -14.04
C ARG A 150 13.94 7.83 -15.16
N ALA A 151 13.79 7.12 -16.28
CA ALA A 151 12.84 7.51 -17.33
C ALA A 151 11.38 7.47 -16.82
N CYS A 152 11.02 6.40 -16.12
CA CYS A 152 9.73 6.25 -15.45
C CYS A 152 9.52 7.32 -14.37
N GLN A 153 10.54 7.58 -13.56
CA GLN A 153 10.51 8.57 -12.49
C GLN A 153 10.33 9.98 -13.05
N GLN A 154 11.00 10.30 -14.15
CA GLN A 154 10.80 11.56 -14.87
C GLN A 154 9.37 11.69 -15.40
N ALA A 155 8.84 10.64 -16.04
CA ALA A 155 7.48 10.65 -16.59
C ALA A 155 6.40 10.83 -15.52
N SER A 156 6.58 10.20 -14.36
CA SER A 156 5.70 10.34 -13.20
C SER A 156 5.78 11.72 -12.52
N GLY A 157 6.76 12.55 -12.87
CA GLY A 157 7.04 13.80 -12.16
C GLY A 157 7.64 13.59 -10.76
N GLY A 158 8.36 12.50 -10.53
CA GLY A 158 9.01 12.17 -9.26
C GLY A 158 8.10 11.47 -8.25
N LEU A 159 7.01 10.85 -8.71
CA LEU A 159 6.04 10.20 -7.85
C LEU A 159 6.40 8.77 -7.47
N ILE A 160 7.32 8.08 -8.15
CA ILE A 160 7.70 6.71 -7.78
C ILE A 160 8.39 6.76 -6.41
N LYS A 161 7.82 6.03 -5.45
CA LYS A 161 8.31 5.92 -4.06
C LYS A 161 8.84 4.55 -3.73
N LEU A 162 8.33 3.52 -4.38
CA LEU A 162 8.68 2.13 -4.13
C LEU A 162 8.95 1.44 -5.47
N VAL A 163 9.98 0.60 -5.51
CA VAL A 163 10.29 -0.29 -6.64
C VAL A 163 10.45 -1.71 -6.12
N THR A 164 9.68 -2.65 -6.66
CA THR A 164 9.84 -4.08 -6.35
C THR A 164 10.81 -4.73 -7.32
N LEU A 165 11.82 -5.45 -6.79
CA LEU A 165 12.75 -6.24 -7.57
C LEU A 165 13.09 -7.58 -6.90
N ALA A 166 13.59 -8.50 -7.71
CA ALA A 166 14.14 -9.77 -7.26
C ALA A 166 15.67 -9.65 -7.10
N PRO A 167 16.22 -9.81 -5.89
CA PRO A 167 17.63 -9.52 -5.61
C PRO A 167 18.63 -10.50 -6.25
N GLU A 168 18.17 -11.67 -6.70
CA GLU A 168 18.99 -12.64 -7.44
C GLU A 168 19.16 -12.30 -8.92
N MET A 169 18.40 -11.33 -9.45
CA MET A 169 18.54 -10.91 -10.84
C MET A 169 19.89 -10.21 -11.06
N GLU A 170 20.46 -10.40 -12.26
CA GLU A 170 21.74 -9.80 -12.62
C GLU A 170 21.66 -8.26 -12.52
N GLY A 171 22.55 -7.65 -11.73
CA GLY A 171 22.61 -6.20 -11.53
C GLY A 171 21.73 -5.66 -10.39
N SER A 172 20.97 -6.50 -9.67
CA SER A 172 20.08 -6.04 -8.59
C SER A 172 20.81 -5.33 -7.45
N VAL A 173 21.96 -5.86 -7.00
CA VAL A 173 22.71 -5.24 -5.89
C VAL A 173 23.30 -3.89 -6.30
N GLU A 174 23.77 -3.77 -7.54
CA GLU A 174 24.27 -2.52 -8.11
C GLU A 174 23.15 -1.49 -8.23
N PHE A 175 21.99 -1.91 -8.76
CA PHE A 175 20.79 -1.07 -8.83
C PHE A 175 20.39 -0.57 -7.44
N ILE A 176 20.39 -1.44 -6.43
CA ILE A 176 20.05 -1.06 -5.06
C ILE A 176 21.00 0.01 -4.53
N LYS A 177 22.32 -0.23 -4.64
CA LYS A 177 23.32 0.72 -4.14
C LYS A 177 23.23 2.07 -4.84
N GLU A 178 22.90 2.09 -6.12
CA GLU A 178 22.79 3.30 -6.92
C GLU A 178 21.55 4.12 -6.55
N LEU A 179 20.41 3.47 -6.28
CA LEU A 179 19.11 4.16 -6.21
C LEU A 179 18.48 4.22 -4.82
N LYS A 180 19.08 3.60 -3.78
CA LYS A 180 18.55 3.62 -2.40
C LYS A 180 18.28 5.02 -1.81
N ASP A 181 18.99 6.04 -2.29
CA ASP A 181 18.83 7.42 -1.84
C ASP A 181 17.82 8.21 -2.72
N GLU A 182 17.38 7.62 -3.84
CA GLU A 182 16.39 8.17 -4.79
C GLU A 182 14.98 7.55 -4.60
N VAL A 183 14.89 6.29 -4.17
CA VAL A 183 13.64 5.52 -4.03
C VAL A 183 13.77 4.38 -3.02
N HIS A 184 12.66 3.99 -2.39
CA HIS A 184 12.62 2.80 -1.55
C HIS A 184 12.61 1.54 -2.43
N ILE A 185 13.29 0.50 -1.97
CA ILE A 185 13.46 -0.72 -2.76
C ILE A 185 12.93 -1.91 -1.99
N SER A 186 11.95 -2.56 -2.59
CA SER A 186 11.27 -3.71 -2.04
C SER A 186 11.76 -5.01 -2.68
N VAL A 187 12.05 -6.00 -1.85
CA VAL A 187 12.37 -7.36 -2.28
C VAL A 187 11.06 -8.13 -2.46
N GLY A 188 10.78 -8.59 -3.68
CA GLY A 188 9.54 -9.30 -4.02
C GLY A 188 9.68 -10.14 -5.29
N HIS A 189 8.70 -11.02 -5.52
CA HIS A 189 8.68 -11.90 -6.70
C HIS A 189 10.02 -12.58 -6.98
N THR A 190 10.54 -13.27 -5.97
CA THR A 190 11.94 -13.70 -5.90
C THR A 190 12.06 -15.14 -5.44
N THR A 191 13.11 -15.81 -5.89
CA THR A 191 13.59 -17.12 -5.46
C THR A 191 14.76 -17.04 -4.50
N ALA A 192 15.17 -15.84 -4.10
CA ALA A 192 16.37 -15.60 -3.30
C ALA A 192 16.41 -16.39 -2.01
N ASP A 193 17.58 -16.96 -1.75
CA ASP A 193 17.91 -17.51 -0.45
C ASP A 193 18.18 -16.40 0.59
N TYR A 194 18.48 -16.81 1.81
CA TYR A 194 18.72 -15.89 2.92
C TYR A 194 19.92 -14.97 2.64
N ASP A 195 21.04 -15.51 2.15
CA ASP A 195 22.28 -14.76 1.98
C ASP A 195 22.15 -13.72 0.86
N THR A 196 21.45 -14.07 -0.22
CA THR A 196 21.13 -13.15 -1.33
C THR A 196 20.20 -12.03 -0.88
N ALA A 197 19.11 -12.36 -0.16
CA ALA A 197 18.18 -11.37 0.37
C ALA A 197 18.86 -10.44 1.40
N LYS A 198 19.68 -11.01 2.29
CA LYS A 198 20.48 -10.24 3.25
C LYS A 198 21.43 -9.27 2.57
N ALA A 199 22.14 -9.70 1.51
CA ALA A 199 23.01 -8.83 0.75
C ALA A 199 22.27 -7.65 0.10
N ALA A 200 21.02 -7.86 -0.32
CA ALA A 200 20.16 -6.79 -0.84
C ALA A 200 19.76 -5.77 0.24
N PHE A 201 19.39 -6.23 1.43
CA PHE A 201 19.10 -5.33 2.56
C PHE A 201 20.36 -4.56 3.00
N GLU A 202 21.51 -5.22 3.11
CA GLU A 202 22.80 -4.56 3.38
C GLU A 202 23.21 -3.55 2.30
N ALA A 203 22.76 -3.76 1.05
CA ALA A 203 22.99 -2.83 -0.05
C ALA A 203 22.09 -1.59 0.03
N GLY A 204 20.95 -1.64 0.72
CA GLY A 204 20.03 -0.53 0.93
C GLY A 204 18.56 -0.81 0.62
N ALA A 205 18.17 -2.04 0.28
CA ALA A 205 16.75 -2.39 0.21
C ALA A 205 16.13 -2.35 1.61
N ASP A 206 14.91 -1.85 1.73
CA ASP A 206 14.28 -1.54 3.01
C ASP A 206 12.82 -2.00 3.10
N HIS A 207 12.37 -2.79 2.13
CA HIS A 207 11.02 -3.34 2.06
C HIS A 207 10.99 -4.80 1.60
N VAL A 208 9.88 -5.48 1.94
CA VAL A 208 9.48 -6.76 1.37
C VAL A 208 8.05 -6.64 0.84
N THR A 209 7.88 -6.95 -0.44
CA THR A 209 6.58 -6.89 -1.12
C THR A 209 5.71 -8.08 -0.70
N HIS A 210 4.43 -7.83 -0.41
CA HIS A 210 3.39 -8.81 -0.02
C HIS A 210 3.92 -10.08 0.66
N LEU A 211 4.55 -9.93 1.83
CA LEU A 211 5.22 -10.99 2.60
C LEU A 211 4.49 -12.35 2.51
N TYR A 212 5.26 -13.42 2.30
CA TYR A 212 4.85 -14.80 2.01
C TYR A 212 4.48 -15.08 0.55
N ASN A 213 3.93 -14.11 -0.17
CA ASN A 213 3.47 -14.29 -1.55
C ASN A 213 4.64 -14.17 -2.54
N ALA A 214 4.62 -14.98 -3.60
CA ALA A 214 5.65 -14.98 -4.65
C ALA A 214 7.12 -15.05 -4.15
N MET A 215 7.39 -15.68 -3.01
CA MET A 215 8.73 -15.85 -2.43
C MET A 215 8.94 -17.28 -1.87
N PRO A 216 10.14 -17.70 -1.45
CA PRO A 216 10.34 -18.97 -0.78
C PRO A 216 9.70 -18.97 0.61
N PRO A 217 9.08 -20.08 1.04
CA PRO A 217 8.49 -20.16 2.38
C PRO A 217 9.57 -20.15 3.46
N LEU A 218 9.22 -19.65 4.65
CA LEU A 218 10.11 -19.68 5.81
C LEU A 218 10.40 -21.13 6.24
N ASN A 219 11.66 -21.55 6.17
CA ASN A 219 12.12 -22.86 6.62
C ASN A 219 13.32 -22.74 7.58
N HIS A 220 13.31 -23.51 8.67
CA HIS A 220 14.36 -23.49 9.70
C HIS A 220 15.81 -23.72 9.21
N ARG A 221 16.04 -24.37 8.06
CA ARG A 221 17.40 -24.55 7.47
C ARG A 221 17.67 -23.64 6.27
N ALA A 222 16.63 -23.06 5.70
CA ALA A 222 16.69 -22.21 4.52
C ALA A 222 15.63 -21.11 4.70
N PRO A 223 15.91 -20.11 5.56
CA PRO A 223 14.89 -19.17 6.02
C PRO A 223 14.47 -18.16 4.94
N GLY A 224 15.25 -18.05 3.85
CA GLY A 224 14.93 -17.23 2.68
C GLY A 224 14.76 -15.75 3.00
N VAL A 225 14.03 -15.06 2.14
CA VAL A 225 13.73 -13.62 2.26
C VAL A 225 13.05 -13.29 3.60
N ILE A 226 12.11 -14.12 4.05
CA ILE A 226 11.32 -13.85 5.26
C ILE A 226 12.23 -13.78 6.50
N GLY A 227 13.15 -14.74 6.65
CA GLY A 227 14.09 -14.70 7.78
C GLY A 227 15.13 -13.59 7.63
N ALA A 228 15.60 -13.32 6.41
CA ALA A 228 16.54 -12.23 6.16
C ALA A 228 15.93 -10.86 6.52
N ALA A 229 14.67 -10.62 6.15
CA ALA A 229 13.97 -9.38 6.47
C ALA A 229 13.67 -9.24 7.96
N ALA A 230 13.30 -10.35 8.63
CA ALA A 230 13.07 -10.36 10.08
C ALA A 230 14.35 -9.98 10.87
N ASP A 231 15.52 -10.45 10.44
CA ASP A 231 16.83 -10.16 11.03
C ASP A 231 17.33 -8.71 10.78
N ASN A 232 16.65 -7.94 9.93
CA ASN A 232 17.03 -6.57 9.56
C ASN A 232 15.97 -5.56 10.04
N ASP A 233 16.21 -4.90 11.19
CA ASP A 233 15.25 -4.02 11.87
C ASP A 233 14.79 -2.77 11.09
N HIS A 234 15.45 -2.44 9.98
CA HIS A 234 15.07 -1.31 9.13
C HIS A 234 14.08 -1.70 8.02
N VAL A 235 13.83 -3.01 7.83
CA VAL A 235 13.01 -3.53 6.73
C VAL A 235 11.54 -3.56 7.13
N TYR A 236 10.70 -2.89 6.33
CA TYR A 236 9.25 -3.00 6.39
C TYR A 236 8.76 -4.26 5.66
N ALA A 237 7.62 -4.81 6.09
CA ALA A 237 6.99 -5.95 5.46
C ALA A 237 5.54 -5.62 5.09
N GLU A 238 5.27 -5.60 3.79
CA GLU A 238 3.90 -5.51 3.28
C GLU A 238 3.12 -6.79 3.59
N LEU A 239 1.83 -6.68 3.92
CA LEU A 239 1.01 -7.81 4.33
C LEU A 239 -0.44 -7.67 3.87
N ILE A 240 -0.89 -8.61 3.03
CA ILE A 240 -2.29 -8.72 2.58
C ILE A 240 -3.07 -9.51 3.63
N SER A 241 -3.88 -8.83 4.42
CA SER A 241 -4.53 -9.41 5.60
C SER A 241 -5.97 -9.91 5.36
N ASP A 242 -6.36 -10.11 4.11
CA ASP A 242 -7.72 -10.48 3.67
C ASP A 242 -8.22 -11.87 4.12
N GLY A 243 -7.34 -12.69 4.71
CA GLY A 243 -7.60 -14.05 5.15
C GLY A 243 -7.63 -15.10 4.01
N LEU A 244 -7.38 -14.68 2.78
CA LEU A 244 -7.35 -15.53 1.57
C LEU A 244 -5.92 -15.76 1.10
N HIS A 245 -5.12 -14.69 1.06
CA HIS A 245 -3.68 -14.77 0.75
C HIS A 245 -2.91 -15.40 1.90
N ILE A 246 -3.22 -14.96 3.12
CA ILE A 246 -2.45 -15.31 4.31
C ILE A 246 -3.41 -15.80 5.40
N HIS A 247 -3.14 -17.00 5.91
CA HIS A 247 -3.89 -17.55 7.04
C HIS A 247 -3.68 -16.66 8.29
N GLY A 248 -4.74 -16.40 9.08
CA GLY A 248 -4.66 -15.50 10.25
C GLY A 248 -3.57 -15.83 11.27
N SER A 249 -3.19 -17.11 11.40
CA SER A 249 -2.04 -17.49 12.24
C SER A 249 -0.69 -17.00 11.70
N ALA A 250 -0.51 -16.93 10.38
CA ALA A 250 0.69 -16.40 9.76
C ALA A 250 0.72 -14.87 9.83
N ILE A 251 -0.44 -14.19 9.70
CA ILE A 251 -0.57 -12.75 9.97
C ILE A 251 -0.08 -12.42 11.39
N ARG A 252 -0.61 -13.11 12.41
CA ARG A 252 -0.12 -12.92 13.80
C ARG A 252 1.37 -13.25 13.97
N ALA A 253 1.89 -14.22 13.23
CA ALA A 253 3.30 -14.57 13.28
C ALA A 253 4.17 -13.43 12.70
N ALA A 254 3.76 -12.83 11.58
CA ALA A 254 4.43 -11.68 10.99
C ALA A 254 4.50 -10.50 11.97
N PHE A 255 3.36 -10.12 12.58
CA PHE A 255 3.33 -9.05 13.59
C PHE A 255 4.28 -9.29 14.77
N ARG A 256 4.40 -10.55 15.24
CA ARG A 256 5.32 -10.90 16.33
C ARG A 256 6.78 -10.94 15.91
N MET A 257 7.05 -11.37 14.68
CA MET A 257 8.40 -11.57 14.16
C MET A 257 9.04 -10.24 13.74
N PHE A 258 8.28 -9.37 13.07
CA PHE A 258 8.75 -8.06 12.63
C PHE A 258 8.53 -6.98 13.70
N GLY A 259 7.52 -7.15 14.56
CA GLY A 259 7.00 -6.08 15.40
C GLY A 259 6.00 -5.20 14.64
N PRO A 260 4.99 -4.65 15.32
CA PRO A 260 3.88 -3.95 14.68
C PRO A 260 4.30 -2.68 13.94
N GLU A 261 5.40 -2.04 14.33
CA GLU A 261 5.91 -0.81 13.69
C GLU A 261 6.42 -1.03 12.25
N ARG A 262 6.75 -2.28 11.89
CA ARG A 262 7.33 -2.62 10.58
C ARG A 262 6.33 -3.29 9.63
N ILE A 263 5.12 -3.60 10.10
CA ILE A 263 4.08 -4.16 9.24
C ILE A 263 3.37 -3.04 8.50
N VAL A 264 3.27 -3.20 7.19
CA VAL A 264 2.52 -2.33 6.30
C VAL A 264 1.37 -3.15 5.73
N LEU A 265 0.13 -2.85 6.12
CA LEU A 265 -1.03 -3.48 5.49
C LEU A 265 -1.21 -2.84 4.11
N ILE A 266 -1.47 -3.69 3.13
CA ILE A 266 -1.77 -3.31 1.74
C ILE A 266 -3.03 -4.04 1.29
N SER A 267 -3.70 -3.52 0.27
CA SER A 267 -4.78 -4.26 -0.38
C SER A 267 -4.26 -5.29 -1.37
N ASP A 268 -3.20 -4.95 -2.12
CA ASP A 268 -2.85 -5.60 -3.39
C ASP A 268 -4.08 -5.74 -4.30
N SER A 269 -5.00 -4.77 -4.25
CA SER A 269 -6.27 -4.90 -4.96
C SER A 269 -6.09 -4.78 -6.46
N MET A 270 -6.83 -5.58 -7.20
CA MET A 270 -6.92 -5.53 -8.66
C MET A 270 -8.32 -5.11 -9.09
N MET A 271 -8.52 -4.85 -10.39
CA MET A 271 -9.74 -4.24 -10.95
C MET A 271 -11.09 -4.87 -10.50
N ALA A 272 -11.10 -6.12 -10.01
CA ALA A 272 -12.29 -6.76 -9.46
C ALA A 272 -12.69 -6.27 -8.05
N CYS A 273 -11.85 -5.51 -7.35
CA CYS A 273 -12.22 -4.89 -6.08
C CYS A 273 -13.40 -3.93 -6.28
N GLY A 274 -14.45 -4.06 -5.45
CA GLY A 274 -15.69 -3.31 -5.62
C GLY A 274 -16.64 -3.84 -6.71
N MET A 275 -16.32 -4.96 -7.35
CA MET A 275 -17.13 -5.55 -8.42
C MET A 275 -17.85 -6.84 -7.99
N GLU A 276 -18.87 -7.24 -8.76
CA GLU A 276 -19.57 -8.52 -8.59
C GLU A 276 -18.66 -9.71 -8.99
N ASN A 277 -19.01 -10.93 -8.55
CA ASN A 277 -18.30 -12.15 -9.00
C ASN A 277 -18.30 -12.24 -10.54
N GLY A 278 -17.13 -12.51 -11.13
CA GLY A 278 -17.00 -12.41 -12.59
C GLY A 278 -15.61 -12.73 -13.12
N GLU A 279 -15.42 -12.39 -14.40
CA GLU A 279 -14.15 -12.51 -15.11
C GLU A 279 -13.54 -11.13 -15.32
N TYR A 280 -12.25 -11.01 -15.03
CA TYR A 280 -11.47 -9.78 -15.08
C TYR A 280 -10.08 -10.06 -15.67
N GLU A 281 -9.21 -9.06 -15.68
CA GLU A 281 -7.83 -9.17 -16.15
C GLU A 281 -6.86 -8.60 -15.11
N LEU A 282 -5.64 -9.17 -15.05
CA LEU A 282 -4.52 -8.57 -14.33
C LEU A 282 -3.23 -8.90 -15.09
N GLY A 283 -2.45 -7.88 -15.46
CA GLY A 283 -1.19 -8.05 -16.19
C GLY A 283 -1.34 -8.81 -17.53
N GLY A 284 -2.45 -8.65 -18.24
CA GLY A 284 -2.73 -9.37 -19.49
C GLY A 284 -3.28 -10.79 -19.29
N GLN A 285 -3.51 -11.23 -18.05
CA GLN A 285 -3.98 -12.57 -17.74
C GLN A 285 -5.43 -12.55 -17.25
N LYS A 286 -6.23 -13.49 -17.76
CA LYS A 286 -7.61 -13.66 -17.32
C LYS A 286 -7.68 -14.15 -15.86
N VAL A 287 -8.45 -13.43 -15.04
CA VAL A 287 -8.68 -13.69 -13.63
C VAL A 287 -10.15 -14.02 -13.39
N PHE A 288 -10.42 -15.01 -12.55
CA PHE A 288 -11.76 -15.38 -12.11
C PHE A 288 -11.91 -14.95 -10.66
N MET A 289 -12.84 -14.02 -10.40
CA MET A 289 -13.13 -13.54 -9.06
C MET A 289 -14.41 -14.18 -8.53
N LYS A 290 -14.30 -14.83 -7.36
CA LYS A 290 -15.43 -15.36 -6.61
C LYS A 290 -15.25 -15.11 -5.12
N ASP A 291 -16.22 -14.44 -4.50
CA ASP A 291 -16.29 -14.21 -3.06
C ASP A 291 -14.98 -13.56 -2.54
N ARG A 292 -14.53 -12.51 -3.26
CA ARG A 292 -13.25 -11.77 -3.10
C ARG A 292 -11.98 -12.51 -3.48
N LYS A 293 -12.05 -13.83 -3.74
CA LYS A 293 -10.88 -14.60 -4.17
C LYS A 293 -10.69 -14.47 -5.67
N ALA A 294 -9.63 -13.79 -6.09
CA ALA A 294 -9.21 -13.64 -7.47
C ALA A 294 -8.14 -14.68 -7.82
N THR A 295 -8.39 -15.52 -8.83
CA THR A 295 -7.43 -16.56 -9.26
C THR A 295 -7.28 -16.67 -10.76
N LEU A 296 -6.08 -17.05 -11.22
CA LEU A 296 -5.83 -17.56 -12.56
C LEU A 296 -6.51 -18.92 -12.77
N ALA A 297 -6.53 -19.40 -14.02
CA ALA A 297 -7.14 -20.68 -14.39
C ALA A 297 -6.53 -21.90 -13.67
N ASP A 298 -5.27 -21.81 -13.25
CA ASP A 298 -4.56 -22.87 -12.51
C ASP A 298 -4.76 -22.79 -10.99
N GLY A 299 -5.52 -21.81 -10.50
CA GLY A 299 -5.81 -21.59 -9.09
C GLY A 299 -4.80 -20.69 -8.36
N THR A 300 -3.75 -20.20 -9.04
CA THR A 300 -2.84 -19.18 -8.50
C THR A 300 -3.62 -17.91 -8.16
N ILE A 301 -3.42 -17.37 -6.96
CA ILE A 301 -4.05 -16.09 -6.56
C ILE A 301 -3.42 -14.95 -7.36
N ALA A 302 -4.23 -14.04 -7.87
CA ALA A 302 -3.82 -12.94 -8.75
C ALA A 302 -4.41 -11.62 -8.24
N GLY A 303 -3.64 -10.93 -7.40
CA GLY A 303 -4.10 -9.77 -6.64
C GLY A 303 -5.25 -10.11 -5.68
N SER A 304 -5.82 -9.07 -5.10
CA SER A 304 -6.92 -9.10 -4.15
C SER A 304 -8.17 -8.41 -4.70
N ALA A 305 -9.34 -8.79 -4.20
CA ALA A 305 -10.57 -8.01 -4.39
C ALA A 305 -11.09 -7.44 -3.06
N THR A 306 -10.18 -7.21 -2.10
CA THR A 306 -10.45 -6.64 -0.77
C THR A 306 -9.74 -5.30 -0.64
N CYS A 307 -10.45 -4.23 -0.25
CA CYS A 307 -9.83 -2.91 -0.04
C CYS A 307 -9.06 -2.85 1.29
N LEU A 308 -8.17 -1.87 1.45
CA LEU A 308 -7.31 -1.76 2.63
C LEU A 308 -8.10 -1.59 3.94
N TYR A 309 -9.25 -0.92 3.91
CA TYR A 309 -10.09 -0.73 5.11
C TYR A 309 -10.63 -2.08 5.62
N ASP A 310 -11.04 -2.96 4.72
CA ASP A 310 -11.44 -4.32 5.08
C ASP A 310 -10.25 -5.16 5.54
N CYS A 311 -9.08 -5.03 4.90
CA CYS A 311 -7.84 -5.65 5.38
C CYS A 311 -7.55 -5.25 6.84
N MET A 312 -7.62 -3.96 7.18
CA MET A 312 -7.45 -3.47 8.56
C MET A 312 -8.44 -4.12 9.54
N LYS A 313 -9.74 -4.17 9.19
CA LYS A 313 -10.77 -4.81 10.03
C LYS A 313 -10.55 -6.32 10.18
N ILE A 314 -10.14 -7.00 9.11
CA ILE A 314 -9.86 -8.44 9.13
C ILE A 314 -8.63 -8.72 10.00
N ALA A 315 -7.59 -7.89 9.93
CA ALA A 315 -6.44 -8.00 10.83
C ALA A 315 -6.87 -7.94 12.31
N MET A 316 -7.74 -6.99 12.68
CA MET A 316 -8.33 -6.93 14.03
C MET A 316 -9.11 -8.20 14.37
N SER A 317 -9.87 -8.75 13.42
CA SER A 317 -10.61 -10.02 13.60
C SER A 317 -9.72 -11.25 13.81
N PHE A 318 -8.43 -11.14 13.45
CA PHE A 318 -7.40 -12.16 13.71
C PHE A 318 -6.61 -11.91 14.99
N ASP A 319 -7.13 -11.11 15.92
CA ASP A 319 -6.55 -10.77 17.22
C ASP A 319 -5.28 -9.90 17.12
N ILE A 320 -5.12 -9.13 16.06
CA ILE A 320 -4.14 -8.03 16.04
C ILE A 320 -4.70 -6.89 16.90
N PRO A 321 -3.90 -6.30 17.82
CA PRO A 321 -4.36 -5.16 18.62
C PRO A 321 -4.88 -4.01 17.75
N GLU A 322 -5.94 -3.35 18.23
CA GLU A 322 -6.63 -2.26 17.51
C GLU A 322 -5.65 -1.17 17.03
N ALA A 323 -4.78 -0.70 17.93
CA ALA A 323 -3.78 0.31 17.61
C ALA A 323 -2.78 -0.17 16.53
N ASP A 324 -2.33 -1.42 16.62
CA ASP A 324 -1.37 -1.99 15.67
C ASP A 324 -1.98 -2.12 14.27
N ALA A 325 -3.24 -2.54 14.17
CA ALA A 325 -3.95 -2.63 12.90
C ALA A 325 -4.15 -1.25 12.25
N ILE A 326 -4.56 -0.24 13.04
CA ILE A 326 -4.70 1.15 12.54
C ILE A 326 -3.35 1.68 12.09
N PHE A 327 -2.29 1.55 12.91
CA PHE A 327 -0.96 2.03 12.54
C PHE A 327 -0.41 1.35 11.29
N SER A 328 -0.65 0.05 11.14
CA SER A 328 -0.20 -0.71 9.97
C SER A 328 -0.89 -0.29 8.67
N ALA A 329 -2.06 0.35 8.74
CA ALA A 329 -2.79 0.88 7.58
C ALA A 329 -2.68 2.42 7.43
N THR A 330 -1.94 3.11 8.31
CA THR A 330 -1.86 4.59 8.34
C THR A 330 -0.42 5.07 8.49
N ARG A 331 0.09 5.11 9.72
CA ARG A 331 1.42 5.60 10.08
C ARG A 331 2.54 4.82 9.39
N ASN A 332 2.49 3.49 9.44
CA ASN A 332 3.57 2.65 8.96
C ASN A 332 3.74 2.78 7.44
N PRO A 333 2.69 2.61 6.60
CA PRO A 333 2.80 2.90 5.16
C PRO A 333 3.28 4.33 4.88
N ALA A 334 2.77 5.33 5.58
CA ALA A 334 3.23 6.71 5.38
C ALA A 334 4.72 6.91 5.70
N LYS A 335 5.23 6.27 6.76
CA LYS A 335 6.67 6.29 7.10
C LYS A 335 7.50 5.53 6.07
N SER A 336 7.00 4.39 5.61
CA SER A 336 7.73 3.47 4.77
C SER A 336 7.99 4.01 3.36
N ILE A 337 7.25 5.03 2.93
CA ILE A 337 7.49 5.76 1.67
C ILE A 337 7.84 7.24 1.88
N GLY A 338 8.17 7.64 3.12
CA GLY A 338 8.71 8.97 3.43
C GLY A 338 7.71 10.14 3.33
N VAL A 339 6.42 9.91 3.60
CA VAL A 339 5.35 10.95 3.56
C VAL A 339 4.66 11.19 4.90
N TYR A 340 5.21 10.63 5.99
CA TYR A 340 4.62 10.75 7.32
C TYR A 340 4.58 12.19 7.85
N ASP A 341 5.39 13.11 7.33
CA ASP A 341 5.29 14.54 7.66
C ASP A 341 3.98 15.17 7.18
N ARG A 342 3.28 14.54 6.22
CA ARG A 342 2.05 15.03 5.61
C ARG A 342 0.80 14.27 6.03
N VAL A 343 0.87 12.93 6.13
CA VAL A 343 -0.28 12.05 6.36
C VAL A 343 0.03 10.95 7.40
N GLY A 344 -0.95 10.08 7.67
CA GLY A 344 -0.78 8.90 8.53
C GLY A 344 -0.94 9.13 10.04
N SER A 345 -1.25 10.36 10.48
CA SER A 345 -1.68 10.65 11.85
C SER A 345 -2.55 11.89 11.94
N ILE A 346 -3.31 12.01 13.03
CA ILE A 346 -4.11 13.20 13.36
C ILE A 346 -3.25 14.15 14.21
N SER A 347 -2.37 14.89 13.54
CA SER A 347 -1.42 15.82 14.19
C SER A 347 -1.42 17.19 13.49
N VAL A 348 -1.19 18.25 14.26
CA VAL A 348 -1.18 19.64 13.74
C VAL A 348 -0.16 19.78 12.60
N GLY A 349 -0.57 20.47 11.54
CA GLY A 349 0.23 20.74 10.35
C GLY A 349 0.09 19.69 9.23
N LYS A 350 -0.40 18.49 9.55
CA LYS A 350 -0.69 17.43 8.58
C LYS A 350 -1.99 17.69 7.83
N GLU A 351 -2.16 17.00 6.70
CA GLU A 351 -3.40 17.00 5.96
C GLU A 351 -4.53 16.42 6.83
N ALA A 352 -5.74 16.96 6.68
CA ALA A 352 -6.94 16.57 7.42
C ALA A 352 -7.58 15.29 6.87
N ASP A 353 -6.74 14.33 6.47
CA ASP A 353 -7.09 13.00 6.02
C ASP A 353 -7.49 12.15 7.23
N MET A 354 -8.80 12.03 7.46
CA MET A 354 -9.34 11.42 8.69
C MET A 354 -10.63 10.67 8.41
N LEU A 355 -10.96 9.71 9.27
CA LEU A 355 -12.16 8.89 9.18
C LEU A 355 -12.93 8.94 10.48
N LEU A 356 -14.21 9.30 10.38
CA LEU A 356 -15.15 9.17 11.48
C LEU A 356 -15.84 7.81 11.39
N VAL A 357 -15.72 7.02 12.44
CA VAL A 357 -16.19 5.63 12.50
C VAL A 357 -16.93 5.38 13.81
N ASP A 358 -17.87 4.44 13.81
CA ASP A 358 -18.46 3.95 15.07
C ASP A 358 -17.56 2.91 15.77
N ASP A 359 -18.01 2.41 16.92
CA ASP A 359 -17.24 1.44 17.72
C ASP A 359 -16.99 0.11 17.00
N GLU A 360 -17.81 -0.24 16.01
CA GLU A 360 -17.64 -1.42 15.14
C GLU A 360 -16.88 -1.11 13.84
N TYR A 361 -16.28 0.07 13.73
CA TYR A 361 -15.56 0.54 12.54
C TYR A 361 -16.42 0.57 11.27
N HIS A 362 -17.72 0.86 11.38
CA HIS A 362 -18.49 1.28 10.21
C HIS A 362 -18.18 2.74 9.91
N LEU A 363 -17.74 2.98 8.68
CA LEU A 363 -17.39 4.29 8.20
C LEU A 363 -18.63 5.21 8.16
N LYS A 364 -18.54 6.37 8.80
CA LYS A 364 -19.60 7.40 8.80
C LYS A 364 -19.26 8.55 7.87
N GLN A 365 -18.00 8.97 7.88
CA GLN A 365 -17.53 10.08 7.06
C GLN A 365 -16.03 9.97 6.81
N VAL A 366 -15.64 10.41 5.62
CA VAL A 366 -14.24 10.57 5.20
C VAL A 366 -13.99 12.06 5.00
N PHE A 367 -12.93 12.57 5.62
CA PHE A 367 -12.47 13.95 5.50
C PHE A 367 -11.32 14.01 4.50
#